data_AF-A0A6A5VN19-F1
#
_entry.id   AF-A0A6A5VN19-F1
#
_cell.length_a   1.000
_cell.length_b   1.000
_cell.length_c   1.000
_cell.angle_alpha   90.00
_cell.angle_beta   90.00
_cell.angle_gamma   90.00
#
_symmetry.space_group_name_H-M   'P 1'
#
loop_
_entity.id
_entity.type
_entity.pdbx_description
1 polymer ?
#
loop_
_entity_poly.entity_id
_entity_poly.type
_entity_poly.pdbx_seq_one_letter_code
_entity_poly.pdbx_strand_id
1 'polypeptide(L)'
;MRITDAAVMRLAAALPSLKHLHLEAAVHLTDACVLGVLGACPNLTHFAVTGSAAQLGSVQLAGLAPLGTDPAHTASAPNLKLLDLRDALRFSEDLDFHEHCRALTRPESRRGRLEVVFQHPEVRWKKRDRGYVARERAADFWEEVRARVEMAEDPAAQSEEEWARIFEQG
;
A
#
# COMPACT_ATOMS: atom_id res chain seq x y z
N MET A 1 -5.90 5.51 17.22
CA MET A 1 -6.78 4.35 17.00
C MET A 1 -5.89 3.13 16.75
N ARG A 2 -6.16 1.97 17.37
CA ARG A 2 -5.32 0.76 17.20
C ARG A 2 -5.96 -0.19 16.22
N ILE A 3 -5.58 -0.10 14.95
CA ILE A 3 -5.98 -1.06 13.92
C ILE A 3 -5.10 -2.33 14.02
N THR A 4 -5.68 -3.51 13.73
CA THR A 4 -5.00 -4.81 13.83
C THR A 4 -5.17 -5.60 12.55
N ASP A 5 -4.25 -6.51 12.27
CA ASP A 5 -4.29 -7.42 11.12
C ASP A 5 -5.66 -8.10 10.99
N ALA A 6 -6.19 -8.64 12.09
CA ALA A 6 -7.47 -9.33 12.08
C ALA A 6 -8.64 -8.42 11.68
N ALA A 7 -8.62 -7.15 12.09
CA ALA A 7 -9.67 -6.21 11.70
C ALA A 7 -9.60 -5.87 10.21
N VAL A 8 -8.39 -5.61 9.70
CA VAL A 8 -8.17 -5.27 8.27
C VAL A 8 -8.49 -6.46 7.38
N MET A 9 -8.06 -7.68 7.76
CA MET A 9 -8.36 -8.88 6.98
C MET A 9 -9.86 -9.18 6.91
N ARG A 10 -10.61 -8.96 8.00
CA ARG A 10 -12.08 -9.08 7.95
C ARG A 10 -12.70 -8.05 7.00
N LEU A 11 -12.20 -6.82 7.01
CA LEU A 11 -12.65 -5.77 6.09
C LEU A 11 -12.36 -6.14 4.64
N ALA A 12 -11.15 -6.61 4.34
CA ALA A 12 -10.76 -7.06 2.99
C ALA A 12 -11.61 -8.25 2.52
N ALA A 13 -11.85 -9.23 3.39
CA ALA A 13 -12.73 -10.37 3.07
C ALA A 13 -14.18 -9.96 2.79
N ALA A 14 -14.68 -8.90 3.44
CA ALA A 14 -16.02 -8.37 3.21
C ALA A 14 -16.10 -7.51 1.92
N LEU A 15 -14.97 -7.00 1.42
CA LEU A 15 -14.91 -6.05 0.31
C LEU A 15 -13.95 -6.52 -0.81
N PRO A 16 -14.22 -7.64 -1.51
CA PRO A 16 -13.32 -8.20 -2.53
C PRO A 16 -13.16 -7.30 -3.78
N SER A 17 -14.08 -6.35 -3.98
CA SER A 17 -14.05 -5.39 -5.10
C SER A 17 -13.24 -4.13 -4.81
N LEU A 18 -12.56 -4.05 -3.65
CA LEU A 18 -11.82 -2.86 -3.26
C LEU A 18 -10.72 -2.53 -4.29
N LYS A 19 -10.70 -1.29 -4.78
CA LYS A 19 -9.65 -0.77 -5.69
C LYS A 19 -8.54 -0.03 -4.94
N HIS A 20 -8.87 0.59 -3.81
CA HIS A 20 -8.01 1.49 -3.04
C HIS A 20 -8.18 1.22 -1.54
N LEU A 21 -7.07 0.99 -0.83
CA LEU A 21 -7.05 0.91 0.64
C LEU A 21 -5.94 1.81 1.18
N HIS A 22 -6.28 2.69 2.12
CA HIS A 22 -5.30 3.51 2.82
C HIS A 22 -5.54 3.40 4.33
N LEU A 23 -4.51 2.96 5.04
CA LEU A 23 -4.49 2.81 6.49
C LEU A 23 -3.36 3.68 7.05
N GLU A 24 -3.75 4.81 7.64
CA GLU A 24 -2.82 5.79 8.20
C GLU A 24 -2.46 5.47 9.65
N ALA A 25 -1.21 5.75 10.04
CA ALA A 25 -0.68 5.49 11.38
C ALA A 25 -0.89 4.03 11.85
N ALA A 26 -0.84 3.10 10.91
CA ALA A 26 -1.15 1.69 11.09
C ALA A 26 0.09 0.90 11.56
N VAL A 27 0.71 1.39 12.64
CA VAL A 27 2.03 0.93 13.15
C VAL A 27 2.08 -0.52 13.64
N HIS A 28 0.92 -1.16 13.83
CA HIS A 28 0.82 -2.54 14.31
C HIS A 28 0.54 -3.55 13.20
N LEU A 29 0.38 -3.10 11.95
CA LEU A 29 0.14 -4.01 10.84
C LEU A 29 1.42 -4.73 10.44
N THR A 30 1.28 -6.04 10.20
CA THR A 30 2.40 -6.91 9.82
C THR A 30 2.35 -7.29 8.34
N ASP A 31 3.39 -7.98 7.88
CA ASP A 31 3.46 -8.54 6.53
C ASP A 31 2.28 -9.47 6.23
N ALA A 32 1.83 -10.24 7.23
CA ALA A 32 0.68 -11.12 7.09
C ALA A 32 -0.60 -10.36 6.75
N CYS A 33 -0.80 -9.18 7.34
CA CYS A 33 -1.90 -8.30 6.96
C CYS A 33 -1.77 -7.85 5.51
N VAL A 34 -0.58 -7.41 5.11
CA VAL A 34 -0.35 -6.90 3.75
C VAL A 34 -0.63 -7.99 2.72
N LEU A 35 -0.08 -9.18 2.90
CA LEU A 35 -0.31 -10.33 2.05
C LEU A 35 -1.78 -10.77 2.05
N GLY A 36 -2.42 -10.81 3.23
CA GLY A 36 -3.82 -11.22 3.38
C GLY A 36 -4.79 -10.29 2.64
N VAL A 37 -4.58 -8.97 2.71
CA VAL A 37 -5.36 -7.98 1.96
C VAL A 37 -5.20 -8.18 0.46
N LEU A 38 -3.96 -8.34 0.00
CA LEU A 38 -3.65 -8.57 -1.41
C LEU A 38 -4.19 -9.93 -1.91
N GLY A 39 -4.32 -10.91 -1.01
CA GLY A 39 -4.97 -12.19 -1.24
C GLY A 39 -6.49 -12.08 -1.42
N ALA A 40 -7.13 -11.22 -0.63
CA ALA A 40 -8.59 -11.09 -0.56
C ALA A 40 -9.17 -10.11 -1.60
N CYS A 41 -8.38 -9.14 -2.07
CA CYS A 41 -8.84 -8.05 -2.95
C CYS A 41 -8.15 -8.07 -4.32
N PRO A 42 -8.59 -8.90 -5.29
CA PRO A 42 -7.93 -9.05 -6.60
C PRO A 42 -8.02 -7.81 -7.51
N ASN A 43 -8.96 -6.91 -7.23
CA ASN A 43 -9.12 -5.66 -7.95
C ASN A 43 -8.32 -4.50 -7.33
N LEU A 44 -7.56 -4.77 -6.27
CA LEU A 44 -6.81 -3.73 -5.57
C LEU A 44 -5.69 -3.21 -6.46
N THR A 45 -5.71 -1.89 -6.69
CA THR A 45 -4.73 -1.18 -7.51
C THR A 45 -3.77 -0.37 -6.66
N HIS A 46 -4.23 0.16 -5.53
CA HIS A 46 -3.42 0.98 -4.63
C HIS A 46 -3.65 0.53 -3.20
N PHE A 47 -2.56 0.23 -2.50
CA PHE A 47 -2.58 -0.09 -1.08
C PHE A 47 -1.54 0.75 -0.34
N ALA A 48 -1.99 1.53 0.64
CA ALA A 48 -1.13 2.29 1.52
C ALA A 48 -1.32 1.82 2.97
N VAL A 49 -0.20 1.49 3.60
CA VAL A 49 -0.08 1.29 5.04
C VAL A 49 1.05 2.21 5.48
N THR A 50 0.71 3.30 6.15
CA THR A 50 1.72 4.25 6.62
C THR A 50 1.92 4.14 8.12
N GLY A 51 3.15 4.41 8.56
CA GLY A 51 3.48 4.46 9.97
C GLY A 51 3.12 5.79 10.61
N SER A 52 3.74 6.07 11.74
CA SER A 52 3.61 7.35 12.43
C SER A 52 4.98 7.85 12.83
N ALA A 53 5.15 9.18 12.91
CA ALA A 53 6.39 9.77 13.40
C ALA A 53 6.72 9.39 14.86
N ALA A 54 5.72 8.96 15.64
CA ALA A 54 5.87 8.61 17.05
C ALA A 54 6.30 7.15 17.29
N GLN A 55 6.06 6.26 16.33
CA GLN A 55 6.34 4.83 16.47
C GLN A 55 6.60 4.20 15.11
N LEU A 56 7.71 3.46 15.01
CA LEU A 56 8.01 2.64 13.84
C LEU A 56 6.92 1.58 13.63
N GLY A 57 6.62 1.28 12.36
CA GLY A 57 5.66 0.25 12.02
C GLY A 57 6.19 -1.18 12.25
N SER A 58 5.34 -2.17 11.98
CA SER A 58 5.62 -3.59 12.24
C SER A 58 5.85 -4.41 10.97
N VAL A 59 5.76 -3.81 9.78
CA VAL A 59 5.98 -4.47 8.50
C VAL A 59 7.47 -4.75 8.34
N GLN A 60 7.83 -6.01 8.12
CA GLN A 60 9.19 -6.45 7.87
C GLN A 60 9.29 -6.77 6.39
N LEU A 61 10.01 -5.95 5.63
CA LEU A 61 10.10 -6.10 4.17
C LEU A 61 10.47 -7.54 3.72
N ALA A 62 11.21 -8.28 4.54
CA ALA A 62 11.50 -9.71 4.35
C ALA A 62 10.24 -10.58 4.23
N GLY A 63 9.22 -10.34 5.06
CA GLY A 63 7.95 -11.06 5.05
C GLY A 63 7.12 -10.81 3.79
N LEU A 64 7.44 -9.78 3.00
CA LEU A 64 6.80 -9.48 1.73
C LEU A 64 7.45 -10.18 0.52
N ALA A 65 8.52 -10.95 0.71
CA ALA A 65 9.17 -11.73 -0.35
C ALA A 65 8.20 -12.55 -1.24
N PRO A 66 7.10 -13.14 -0.73
CA PRO A 66 6.12 -13.83 -1.56
C PRO A 66 5.52 -12.96 -2.67
N LEU A 67 5.33 -11.65 -2.47
CA LEU A 67 4.79 -10.76 -3.51
C LEU A 67 5.69 -10.66 -4.76
N GLY A 68 7.00 -10.87 -4.59
CA GLY A 68 7.97 -10.79 -5.68
C GLY A 68 8.39 -12.15 -6.24
N THR A 69 8.12 -13.25 -5.54
CA THR A 69 8.68 -14.56 -5.87
C THR A 69 7.66 -15.68 -5.96
N ASP A 70 6.49 -15.55 -5.35
CA ASP A 70 5.43 -16.55 -5.35
C ASP A 70 4.39 -16.24 -6.45
N PRO A 71 4.28 -17.09 -7.50
CA PRO A 71 3.29 -16.92 -8.55
C PRO A 71 1.84 -16.85 -8.05
N ALA A 72 1.52 -17.53 -6.93
CA ALA A 72 0.18 -17.51 -6.35
C ALA A 72 -0.18 -16.12 -5.83
N HIS A 73 0.74 -15.46 -5.11
CA HIS A 73 0.54 -14.11 -4.60
C HIS A 73 0.45 -13.07 -5.73
N THR A 74 1.24 -13.23 -6.79
CA THR A 74 1.09 -12.42 -8.02
C THR A 74 -0.30 -12.58 -8.62
N ALA A 75 -0.82 -13.80 -8.68
CA ALA A 75 -2.14 -14.09 -9.22
C ALA A 75 -3.27 -13.52 -8.35
N SER A 76 -3.07 -13.42 -7.03
CA SER A 76 -4.06 -12.82 -6.11
C SER A 76 -4.14 -11.31 -6.20
N ALA A 77 -3.03 -10.60 -6.48
CA ALA A 77 -3.02 -9.16 -6.66
C ALA A 77 -2.55 -8.76 -8.08
N PRO A 78 -3.25 -9.16 -9.15
CA PRO A 78 -2.76 -8.98 -10.52
C PRO A 78 -2.74 -7.51 -10.96
N ASN A 79 -3.55 -6.67 -10.30
CA ASN A 79 -3.76 -5.27 -10.68
C ASN A 79 -3.06 -4.26 -9.77
N LEU A 80 -2.30 -4.71 -8.77
CA LEU A 80 -1.65 -3.78 -7.83
C LEU A 80 -0.57 -2.97 -8.56
N LYS A 81 -0.75 -1.66 -8.56
CA LYS A 81 0.14 -0.67 -9.17
C LYS A 81 0.99 0.02 -8.12
N LEU A 82 0.44 0.27 -6.93
CA LEU A 82 1.10 0.99 -5.85
C LEU A 82 1.00 0.22 -4.52
N LEU A 83 2.14 0.03 -3.87
CA LEU A 83 2.24 -0.36 -2.47
C LEU A 83 3.04 0.70 -1.70
N ASP A 84 2.35 1.48 -0.88
CA ASP A 84 2.97 2.53 -0.07
C ASP A 84 3.16 2.02 1.37
N LEU A 85 4.41 1.94 1.81
CA LEU A 85 4.83 1.46 3.13
C LEU A 85 5.63 2.53 3.89
N ARG A 86 5.43 3.81 3.57
CA ARG A 86 6.14 4.91 4.22
C ARG A 86 5.95 4.88 5.74
N ASP A 87 7.06 4.91 6.46
CA ASP A 87 7.15 4.87 7.92
C ASP A 87 6.54 3.60 8.58
N ALA A 88 5.95 2.68 7.80
CA ALA A 88 5.36 1.44 8.29
C ALA A 88 6.38 0.30 8.45
N LEU A 89 7.59 0.50 7.93
CA LEU A 89 8.65 -0.48 8.01
C LEU A 89 9.30 -0.52 9.38
N ARG A 90 9.58 -1.73 9.85
CA ARG A 90 10.55 -2.01 10.90
C ARG A 90 11.90 -2.31 10.24
N PHE A 91 12.92 -1.49 10.51
CA PHE A 91 14.26 -1.78 10.02
C PHE A 91 14.93 -2.90 10.84
N SER A 92 15.66 -3.77 10.15
CA SER A 92 16.50 -4.82 10.73
C SER A 92 17.89 -4.71 10.13
N GLU A 93 18.93 -4.63 10.97
CA GLU A 93 20.32 -4.42 10.54
C GLU A 93 20.83 -5.56 9.63
N ASP A 94 20.33 -6.78 9.85
CA ASP A 94 20.71 -7.97 9.09
C ASP A 94 19.99 -8.13 7.74
N LEU A 95 19.04 -7.24 7.42
CA LEU A 95 18.24 -7.36 6.20
C LEU A 95 18.96 -6.73 5.01
N ASP A 96 19.17 -7.50 3.92
CA ASP A 96 19.50 -6.91 2.62
C ASP A 96 18.26 -6.22 2.04
N PHE A 97 18.02 -5.02 2.53
CA PHE A 97 16.88 -4.18 2.18
C PHE A 97 16.77 -3.99 0.65
N HIS A 98 17.90 -3.76 -0.02
CA HIS A 98 17.90 -3.52 -1.47
C HIS A 98 17.52 -4.76 -2.26
N GLU A 99 17.96 -5.95 -1.84
CA GLU A 99 17.56 -7.20 -2.47
C GLU A 99 16.04 -7.42 -2.36
N HIS A 100 15.46 -7.20 -1.18
CA HIS A 100 14.02 -7.38 -0.97
C HIS A 100 13.20 -6.35 -1.75
N CYS A 101 13.58 -5.08 -1.77
CA CYS A 101 12.93 -4.07 -2.62
C CYS A 101 13.02 -4.44 -4.11
N ARG A 102 14.18 -4.96 -4.53
CA ARG A 102 14.39 -5.40 -5.91
C ARG A 102 13.52 -6.59 -6.25
N ALA A 103 13.34 -7.55 -5.33
CA ALA A 103 12.47 -8.70 -5.54
C ALA A 103 11.01 -8.28 -5.78
N LEU A 104 10.51 -7.28 -5.04
CA LEU A 104 9.15 -6.76 -5.18
C LEU A 104 8.88 -6.01 -6.50
N THR A 105 9.93 -5.52 -7.15
CA THR A 105 9.82 -4.64 -8.34
C THR A 105 10.24 -5.31 -9.65
N ARG A 106 10.60 -6.60 -9.64
CA ARG A 106 11.00 -7.34 -10.84
C ARG A 106 9.84 -7.45 -11.85
N PRO A 107 10.08 -7.11 -13.13
CA PRO A 107 9.05 -7.19 -14.17
C PRO A 107 8.66 -8.63 -14.51
N GLU A 108 9.51 -9.62 -14.25
CA GLU A 108 9.17 -11.03 -14.46
C GLU A 108 8.12 -11.54 -13.47
N SER A 109 7.93 -10.84 -12.35
CA SER A 109 7.05 -11.29 -11.27
C SER A 109 5.61 -10.79 -11.41
N ARG A 110 5.30 -9.82 -12.29
CA ARG A 110 3.94 -9.24 -12.43
C ARG A 110 3.66 -8.76 -13.85
N ARG A 111 2.37 -8.76 -14.26
CA ARG A 111 1.91 -8.31 -15.59
C ARG A 111 2.05 -6.79 -15.84
N GLY A 112 2.66 -6.06 -14.92
CA GLY A 112 2.84 -4.60 -14.95
C GLY A 112 3.86 -4.14 -13.89
N ARG A 113 4.28 -2.86 -13.97
CA ARG A 113 5.23 -2.28 -13.02
C ARG A 113 4.54 -2.03 -11.68
N LEU A 114 4.98 -2.72 -10.62
CA LEU A 114 4.64 -2.36 -9.25
C LEU A 114 5.53 -1.21 -8.81
N GLU A 115 4.89 -0.12 -8.39
CA GLU A 115 5.48 0.97 -7.66
C GLU A 115 5.43 0.65 -6.16
N VAL A 116 6.59 0.62 -5.50
CA VAL A 116 6.65 0.47 -4.03
C VAL A 116 7.29 1.72 -3.46
N VAL A 117 6.69 2.26 -2.40
CA VAL A 117 7.15 3.50 -1.77
C VAL A 117 7.61 3.19 -0.36
N PHE A 118 8.82 3.65 -0.06
CA PHE A 118 9.42 3.51 1.27
C PHE A 118 9.89 4.86 1.78
N GLN A 119 9.71 5.04 3.08
CA GLN A 119 10.30 6.13 3.85
C GLN A 119 10.60 5.56 5.23
N HIS A 120 11.75 5.91 5.77
CA HIS A 120 12.15 5.53 7.12
C HIS A 120 13.00 6.66 7.69
N PRO A 121 12.72 7.12 8.92
CA PRO A 121 13.39 8.30 9.50
C PRO A 121 14.90 8.10 9.68
N GLU A 122 15.34 6.86 9.90
CA GLU A 122 16.75 6.54 10.18
C GLU A 122 17.56 6.19 8.92
N VAL A 123 16.92 5.97 7.77
CA VAL A 123 17.61 5.57 6.52
C VAL A 123 17.91 6.81 5.68
N ARG A 124 19.19 7.06 5.39
CA ARG A 124 19.61 8.10 4.43
C ARG A 124 19.56 7.58 3.00
N TRP A 125 18.46 7.84 2.32
CA TRP A 125 18.24 7.48 0.91
C TRP A 125 19.20 8.22 -0.03
N LYS A 126 19.88 7.49 -0.91
CA LYS A 126 20.74 8.09 -1.95
C LYS A 126 19.96 8.26 -3.24
N LYS A 127 20.46 9.12 -4.11
CA LYS A 127 19.87 9.45 -5.42
C LYS A 127 19.67 8.22 -6.34
N ARG A 128 20.49 7.17 -6.14
CA ARG A 128 20.42 5.87 -6.84
C ARG A 128 19.29 4.96 -6.33
N ASP A 129 18.81 5.21 -5.10
CA ASP A 129 17.74 4.45 -4.46
C ASP A 129 16.35 5.00 -4.86
N ARG A 130 16.31 6.05 -5.71
CA ARG A 130 15.07 6.64 -6.27
C ARG A 130 14.23 5.68 -7.11
N GLY A 131 14.77 4.53 -7.50
CA GLY A 131 13.97 3.45 -8.09
C GLY A 131 13.07 2.72 -7.08
N TYR A 132 13.44 2.77 -5.80
CA TYR A 132 12.71 2.21 -4.65
C TYR A 132 11.91 3.28 -3.89
N VAL A 133 12.32 4.55 -4.01
CA VAL A 133 11.55 5.71 -3.55
C VAL A 133 10.73 6.21 -4.72
N ALA A 134 9.66 5.50 -5.04
CA ALA A 134 8.86 5.86 -6.18
C ALA A 134 7.82 6.95 -5.77
N ARG A 135 8.30 8.19 -5.99
CA ARG A 135 7.65 9.50 -6.14
C ARG A 135 6.69 10.00 -5.04
N GLU A 136 6.92 11.27 -4.68
CA GLU A 136 5.94 12.26 -4.18
C GLU A 136 4.51 12.01 -4.65
N ARG A 137 4.34 11.56 -5.91
CA ARG A 137 3.04 11.18 -6.50
C ARG A 137 2.16 10.26 -5.66
N ALA A 138 2.69 9.31 -4.91
CA ALA A 138 1.85 8.46 -4.06
C ALA A 138 1.26 9.25 -2.89
N ALA A 139 2.05 10.15 -2.30
CA ALA A 139 1.60 11.10 -1.29
C ALA A 139 0.58 12.07 -1.91
N ASP A 140 0.93 12.69 -3.05
CA ASP A 140 0.06 13.63 -3.76
C ASP A 140 -1.26 12.97 -4.17
N PHE A 141 -1.23 11.71 -4.62
CA PHE A 141 -2.42 10.94 -4.97
C PHE A 141 -3.33 10.72 -3.76
N TRP A 142 -2.79 10.34 -2.60
CA TRP A 142 -3.62 10.14 -1.42
C TRP A 142 -4.09 11.45 -0.78
N GLU A 143 -3.33 12.54 -0.89
CA GLU A 143 -3.82 13.88 -0.55
C GLU A 143 -4.94 14.32 -1.52
N GLU A 144 -4.83 14.03 -2.81
CA GLU A 144 -5.90 14.28 -3.80
C GLU A 144 -7.15 13.46 -3.49
N VAL A 145 -6.99 12.16 -3.19
CA VAL A 145 -8.10 11.29 -2.78
C VAL A 145 -8.73 11.78 -1.48
N ARG A 146 -7.92 12.17 -0.48
CA ARG A 146 -8.41 12.73 0.78
C ARG A 146 -9.19 14.03 0.54
N ALA A 147 -8.65 14.95 -0.25
CA ALA A 147 -9.35 16.19 -0.61
C ALA A 147 -10.67 15.92 -1.32
N ARG A 148 -10.74 14.90 -2.20
CA ARG A 148 -11.97 14.48 -2.86
C ARG A 148 -12.99 13.86 -1.89
N VAL A 149 -12.54 13.06 -0.92
CA VAL A 149 -13.42 12.50 0.12
C VAL A 149 -13.94 13.60 1.03
N GLU A 150 -13.08 14.51 1.48
CA GLU A 150 -13.48 15.68 2.29
C GLU A 150 -14.47 16.59 1.54
N MET A 151 -14.24 16.82 0.24
CA MET A 151 -15.18 17.55 -0.62
C MET A 151 -16.53 16.82 -0.78
N ALA A 152 -16.53 15.49 -0.72
CA ALA A 152 -17.72 14.69 -0.95
C ALA A 152 -18.47 14.33 0.36
N GLU A 153 -17.82 14.51 1.51
CA GLU A 153 -18.44 14.57 2.83
C GLU A 153 -19.04 15.97 3.12
N ASP A 154 -18.88 16.95 2.22
CA ASP A 154 -19.61 18.22 2.29
C ASP A 154 -21.13 17.95 2.16
N PRO A 155 -21.93 18.22 3.21
CA PRO A 155 -23.36 17.94 3.21
C PRO A 155 -24.16 18.70 2.15
N ALA A 156 -23.55 19.65 1.42
CA ALA A 156 -24.20 20.41 0.36
C ALA A 156 -24.24 19.72 -1.03
N ALA A 157 -23.50 18.64 -1.27
CA ALA A 157 -23.25 18.09 -2.61
C ALA A 157 -23.86 16.69 -2.86
N GLN A 158 -25.06 16.41 -2.31
CA GLN A 158 -25.71 15.12 -2.51
C GLN A 158 -26.56 15.09 -3.80
N SER A 159 -25.95 14.65 -4.90
CA SER A 159 -26.68 13.96 -5.97
C SER A 159 -26.03 12.61 -6.25
N GLU A 160 -26.84 11.55 -6.26
CA GLU A 160 -26.43 10.15 -6.41
C GLU A 160 -25.72 9.87 -7.76
N GLU A 161 -25.93 10.76 -8.74
CA GLU A 161 -25.32 10.73 -10.07
C GLU A 161 -23.87 11.22 -10.10
N GLU A 162 -23.44 12.06 -9.14
CA GLU A 162 -22.05 12.54 -9.05
C GLU A 162 -21.10 11.48 -8.50
N TRP A 163 -21.57 10.64 -7.57
CA TRP A 163 -20.79 9.52 -7.04
C TRP A 163 -20.46 8.49 -8.12
N ALA A 164 -21.41 8.18 -9.02
CA ALA A 164 -21.17 7.27 -10.15
C ALA A 164 -20.07 7.79 -11.09
N ARG A 165 -20.04 9.11 -11.36
CA ARG A 165 -19.04 9.73 -12.24
C ARG A 165 -17.62 9.76 -11.66
N ILE A 166 -17.48 9.89 -10.35
CA ILE A 166 -16.18 9.90 -9.67
C ILE A 166 -15.53 8.51 -9.70
N PHE A 167 -16.33 7.43 -9.60
CA PHE A 167 -15.83 6.06 -9.59
C PHE A 167 -15.74 5.39 -10.98
N GLU A 168 -16.45 5.88 -12.01
CA GLU A 168 -16.42 5.33 -13.38
C GLU A 168 -15.23 5.82 -14.25
N GLN A 169 -14.50 6.87 -13.86
CA GLN A 169 -13.36 7.38 -14.66
C GLN A 169 -11.99 6.74 -14.31
N GLY A 170 -11.96 5.59 -13.65
CA GLY A 170 -10.73 4.89 -13.23
C GLY A 170 -10.48 3.54 -13.90
#